data_AF-A0A820RNI8-F1
#
_entry.id   AF-A0A820RNI8-F1
#
_cell.length_a   1.000
_cell.length_b   1.000
_cell.length_c   1.000
_cell.angle_alpha   90.00
_cell.angle_beta   90.00
_cell.angle_gamma   90.00
#
_symmetry.space_group_name_H-M   'P 1'
#
loop_
_entity.id
_entity.type
_entity.pdbx_description
1 polymer ?
#
loop_
_entity_poly.entity_id
_entity_poly.type
_entity_poly.pdbx_seq_one_letter_code
_entity_poly.pdbx_strand_id
1 'polypeptide(L)'
;MFKNNEYAANAGVVNGFPPAYSRHQHACLTLNMTDRLRLIQFPTTIIDIIRQTILTSWRQGIQKEKNYAGAYEFNFKGMPWYGQG
;
A
#
# COMPACT_ATOMS: atom_id res chain seq x y z
N MET A 1 41.08 -33.95 21.90
CA MET A 1 39.84 -33.64 21.18
C MET A 1 39.07 -32.63 22.01
N PHE A 2 39.28 -31.33 21.75
CA PHE A 2 38.58 -30.25 22.45
C PHE A 2 37.82 -29.44 21.40
N LYS A 3 36.51 -29.31 21.61
CA LYS A 3 35.62 -28.51 20.79
C LYS A 3 35.93 -27.03 21.02
N ASN A 4 36.15 -26.26 19.96
CA ASN A 4 36.20 -24.81 20.05
C ASN A 4 34.96 -24.22 19.37
N ASN A 5 34.06 -23.76 20.23
CA ASN A 5 33.04 -22.76 19.95
C ASN A 5 33.68 -21.36 20.07
N GLU A 6 32.96 -20.38 19.53
CA GLU A 6 33.00 -18.94 19.84
C GLU A 6 33.85 -18.04 18.94
N TYR A 7 33.15 -17.54 17.91
CA TYR A 7 33.01 -16.12 17.59
C TYR A 7 33.98 -15.16 18.30
N ALA A 8 35.03 -14.75 17.59
CA ALA A 8 35.52 -13.39 17.67
C ALA A 8 36.24 -12.98 16.38
N ALA A 9 35.82 -11.81 15.88
CA ALA A 9 36.62 -10.84 15.16
C ALA A 9 37.06 -11.17 13.71
N ASN A 10 36.24 -10.68 12.79
CA ASN A 10 36.62 -9.71 11.76
C ASN A 10 37.99 -9.87 11.09
N ALA A 11 37.98 -10.09 9.77
CA ALA A 11 38.39 -9.07 8.80
C ALA A 11 38.58 -9.72 7.43
N GLY A 12 37.63 -9.48 6.53
CA GLY A 12 37.74 -9.89 5.13
C GLY A 12 36.80 -9.04 4.31
N VAL A 13 37.26 -7.84 3.98
CA VAL A 13 36.61 -6.87 3.11
C VAL A 13 36.04 -7.58 1.88
N VAL A 14 34.70 -7.63 1.76
CA VAL A 14 34.03 -7.82 0.47
C VAL A 14 33.23 -6.55 0.18
N ASN A 15 33.91 -5.64 -0.51
CA ASN A 15 33.35 -4.72 -1.51
C ASN A 15 31.99 -4.08 -1.19
N GLY A 16 32.03 -2.90 -0.58
CA GLY A 16 31.55 -1.67 -1.24
C GLY A 16 30.08 -1.53 -1.64
N PHE A 17 29.15 -2.39 -1.22
CA PHE A 17 27.72 -2.10 -1.40
C PHE A 17 27.20 -1.34 -0.18
N PRO A 18 26.65 -0.11 -0.33
CA PRO A 18 25.92 0.52 0.76
C PRO A 18 24.83 -0.45 1.25
N PRO A 19 24.43 -0.42 2.53
CA PRO A 19 23.28 -1.20 3.00
C PRO A 19 22.15 -0.96 1.99
N ALA A 20 21.68 -2.03 1.34
CA ALA A 20 20.70 -1.91 0.28
C ALA A 20 19.60 -0.97 0.76
N TYR A 21 19.51 0.22 0.14
CA TYR A 21 18.52 1.21 0.52
C TYR A 21 17.19 0.48 0.61
N SER A 22 16.57 0.51 1.78
CA SER A 22 15.27 -0.09 2.01
C SER A 22 14.38 0.32 0.86
N ARG A 23 14.01 -0.64 -0.01
CA ARG A 23 13.26 -0.41 -1.24
C ARG A 23 12.05 0.43 -0.86
N HIS A 24 12.05 1.71 -1.21
CA HIS A 24 10.97 2.61 -0.85
C HIS A 24 9.66 1.98 -1.31
N GLN A 25 8.76 1.74 -0.36
CA GLN A 25 7.44 1.21 -0.65
C GLN A 25 6.59 2.40 -1.09
N HIS A 26 6.29 2.46 -2.38
CA HIS A 26 5.39 3.46 -2.94
C HIS A 26 4.00 2.85 -3.05
N ALA A 27 3.00 3.67 -2.79
CA ALA A 27 1.60 3.37 -3.05
C ALA A 27 0.99 4.55 -3.81
N CYS A 28 0.06 4.28 -4.72
CA CYS A 28 -0.54 5.30 -5.57
C CYS A 28 -2.07 5.21 -5.52
N LEU A 29 -2.70 6.33 -5.21
CA LEU A 29 -4.15 6.49 -5.15
C LEU A 29 -4.57 7.41 -6.29
N THR A 30 -5.53 6.99 -7.10
CA THR A 30 -6.04 7.79 -8.23
C THR A 30 -7.55 7.93 -8.18
N LEU A 31 -8.04 9.11 -8.55
CA LEU A 31 -9.46 9.41 -8.74
C LEU A 31 -9.78 9.25 -10.23
N ASN A 32 -10.69 8.34 -10.55
CA ASN A 32 -11.00 7.95 -11.92
C ASN A 32 -12.49 8.14 -12.21
N MET A 33 -12.81 8.43 -13.48
CA MET A 33 -14.19 8.57 -13.97
C MET A 33 -15.02 9.52 -13.09
N THR A 34 -16.23 9.12 -12.70
CA THR A 34 -17.19 9.94 -11.97
C THR A 34 -17.26 9.60 -10.49
N ASP A 35 -16.91 8.36 -10.15
CA ASP A 35 -17.22 7.74 -8.87
C ASP A 35 -16.15 6.74 -8.40
N ARG A 36 -14.99 6.66 -9.05
CA ARG A 36 -14.02 5.59 -8.77
C ARG A 36 -12.76 6.07 -8.07
N LEU A 37 -12.35 5.35 -7.03
CA LEU A 37 -11.05 5.47 -6.38
C LEU A 37 -10.26 4.19 -6.64
N ARG A 38 -9.02 4.30 -7.09
CA ARG A 38 -8.16 3.16 -7.38
C ARG A 38 -6.91 3.22 -6.50
N LEU A 39 -6.59 2.10 -5.86
CA LEU A 39 -5.48 1.93 -4.93
C LEU A 39 -4.48 0.93 -5.52
N ILE A 40 -3.26 1.38 -5.77
CA ILE A 40 -2.17 0.59 -6.35
C ILE A 40 -1.08 0.41 -5.29
N GLN A 41 -0.64 -0.83 -5.08
CA GLN A 41 0.41 -1.20 -4.12
C GLN A 41 0.11 -0.84 -2.65
N PHE A 42 -1.18 -0.76 -2.28
CA PHE A 42 -1.57 -0.60 -0.87
C PHE A 42 -1.63 -1.96 -0.15
N PRO A 43 -1.13 -2.06 1.08
CA PRO A 43 -1.37 -3.22 1.93
C PRO A 43 -2.84 -3.27 2.35
N THR A 44 -3.35 -4.48 2.59
CA THR A 44 -4.77 -4.73 2.91
C THR A 44 -5.25 -3.94 4.13
N THR A 45 -4.43 -3.83 5.18
CA THR A 45 -4.75 -3.04 6.37
C THR A 45 -5.07 -1.57 6.05
N ILE A 46 -4.34 -0.97 5.10
CA ILE A 46 -4.58 0.43 4.70
C ILE A 46 -5.82 0.51 3.79
N ILE A 47 -6.06 -0.49 2.94
CA ILE A 47 -7.30 -0.58 2.15
C ILE A 47 -8.52 -0.63 3.08
N ASP A 48 -8.45 -1.38 4.19
CA ASP A 48 -9.52 -1.47 5.17
C ASP A 48 -9.78 -0.14 5.89
N ILE A 49 -8.71 0.57 6.26
CA ILE A 49 -8.81 1.92 6.85
C ILE A 49 -9.43 2.91 5.85
N ILE A 50 -9.05 2.84 4.57
CA ILE A 50 -9.63 3.67 3.52
C ILE A 50 -11.11 3.35 3.35
N ARG A 51 -11.50 2.07 3.36
CA ARG A 51 -12.92 1.66 3.31
C ARG A 51 -13.72 2.29 4.44
N GLN A 52 -13.24 2.19 5.67
CA GLN A 52 -13.91 2.79 6.82
C GLN A 52 -14.01 4.32 6.68
N THR A 53 -12.94 4.96 6.21
CA THR A 53 -12.91 6.41 5.97
C THR A 53 -13.94 6.83 4.92
N ILE A 54 -14.11 6.06 3.84
CA ILE A 54 -15.15 6.32 2.84
C ILE A 54 -16.54 6.21 3.46
N LEU A 55 -16.80 5.15 4.24
CA LEU A 55 -18.12 4.94 4.85
C LEU A 55 -18.48 6.01 5.89
N THR A 56 -17.49 6.61 6.56
CA THR A 56 -17.74 7.69 7.53
C THR A 56 -17.84 9.07 6.88
N SER A 57 -17.09 9.33 5.81
CA SER A 57 -17.04 10.65 5.15
C SER A 57 -18.04 10.81 4.01
N TRP A 58 -18.40 9.73 3.32
CA TRP A 58 -19.31 9.77 2.18
C TRP A 58 -20.67 9.16 2.53
N ARG A 59 -21.66 10.02 2.78
CA ARG A 59 -23.00 9.61 3.26
C ARG A 59 -23.70 8.57 2.38
N GLN A 60 -23.44 8.57 1.07
CA GLN A 60 -24.06 7.60 0.16
C GLN A 60 -23.36 6.23 0.16
N GLY A 61 -22.14 6.16 0.70
CA GLY A 61 -21.36 4.93 0.85
C GLY A 61 -20.77 4.38 -0.45
N ILE A 62 -20.30 3.14 -0.36
CA ILE A 62 -19.64 2.40 -1.44
C ILE A 62 -20.71 1.63 -2.23
N GLN A 63 -20.70 1.76 -3.55
CA GLN A 63 -21.54 0.99 -4.45
C GLN A 63 -20.93 -0.36 -4.79
N LYS A 64 -19.62 -0.41 -5.04
CA LYS A 64 -18.92 -1.65 -5.43
C LYS A 64 -17.45 -1.61 -5.04
N GLU A 65 -16.92 -2.78 -4.70
CA GLU A 65 -15.49 -3.00 -4.49
C GLU A 65 -15.02 -4.13 -5.41
N LYS A 66 -13.80 -4.01 -5.95
CA LYS A 66 -13.17 -5.10 -6.71
C LYS A 66 -11.66 -4.96 -6.75
N ASN A 67 -10.98 -6.09 -6.91
CA ASN A 67 -9.57 -6.09 -7.30
C ASN A 67 -9.50 -6.24 -8.83
N TYR A 68 -8.89 -5.28 -9.52
CA TYR A 68 -8.81 -5.25 -10.97
C TYR A 68 -7.42 -4.79 -11.43
N ALA A 69 -6.76 -5.63 -12.23
CA ALA A 69 -5.45 -5.35 -12.83
C ALA A 69 -4.42 -4.82 -11.80
N GLY A 70 -4.27 -5.54 -10.68
CA GLY A 70 -3.29 -5.23 -9.63
C GLY A 70 -3.63 -4.02 -8.76
N ALA A 71 -4.87 -3.53 -8.83
CA ALA A 71 -5.33 -2.39 -8.05
C ALA A 71 -6.68 -2.68 -7.39
N TYR A 72 -6.86 -2.17 -6.19
CA TYR A 72 -8.14 -2.21 -5.50
C TYR A 72 -8.98 -1.02 -5.92
N GLU A 73 -10.19 -1.25 -6.41
CA GLU A 73 -11.12 -0.21 -6.86
C GLU A 73 -12.31 -0.11 -5.92
N PHE A 74 -12.60 1.11 -5.46
CA PHE A 74 -13.85 1.49 -4.82
C PHE A 74 -14.67 2.33 -5.80
N ASN A 75 -15.89 1.91 -6.06
CA ASN A 75 -16.91 2.70 -6.74
C ASN A 75 -17.87 3.25 -5.70
N PHE A 76 -18.07 4.56 -5.69
CA PHE A 76 -18.87 5.29 -4.74
C PHE A 76 -20.30 5.37 -5.25
N LYS A 77 -21.28 5.39 -4.36
CA LYS A 77 -22.65 5.70 -4.78
C LYS A 77 -22.74 7.21 -5.08
N GLY A 78 -23.31 7.57 -6.24
CA GLY A 78 -23.38 8.95 -6.70
C GLY A 78 -22.19 9.35 -7.58
N MET A 79 -21.84 10.64 -7.60
CA MET A 79 -20.77 11.20 -8.45
C MET A 79 -19.90 12.16 -7.63
N PRO A 80 -19.15 11.66 -6.62
CA PRO A 80 -18.39 12.51 -5.69
C PRO A 80 -17.36 13.40 -6.39
N TRP A 81 -16.86 13.00 -7.57
CA TRP A 81 -15.84 13.76 -8.30
C TRP A 81 -16.41 14.90 -9.16
N TYR A 82 -17.75 14.96 -9.33
CA TYR A 82 -18.43 16.02 -10.09
C TYR A 82 -18.66 17.30 -9.28
N GLY A 83 -18.26 17.34 -8.01
CA GLY A 83 -18.34 18.53 -7.17
C GLY A 83 -19.77 18.98 -6.80
N GLN A 84 -20.80 18.18 -7.11
CA GLN A 84 -22.20 18.44 -6.72
C GLN A 84 -22.52 17.91 -5.31
N GLY A 85 -21.52 17.94 -4.42
CA GLY A 85 -21.59 17.38 -3.06
C GLY A 85 -22.59 18.08 -2.15
#